data_AF-A0A0S2RZP0-F1
#
_entry.id   AF-A0A0S2RZP0-F1
#
_cell.length_a   1.000
_cell.length_b   1.000
_cell.length_c   1.000
_cell.angle_alpha   90.00
_cell.angle_beta   90.00
_cell.angle_gamma   90.00
#
_symmetry.space_group_name_H-M   'P 1'
#
loop_
_entity.id
_entity.type
_entity.pdbx_description
1 polymer ?
#
loop_
_entity_poly.entity_id
_entity_poly.type
_entity_poly.pdbx_seq_one_letter_code
_entity_poly.pdbx_strand_id
1 'polypeptide(L)' 'MNKRNAVTPFGWKIKQKLVEKQIDQKTFCETYHIPPSRLSNLIHGTRRAKKHRTQVSQLLGIEE' A
#
# COMPACT_ATOMS: atom_id res chain seq x y z
N MET A 1 -24.54 2.60 1.25
CA MET A 1 -23.55 1.79 2.01
C MET A 1 -22.22 1.82 1.26
N ASN A 2 -21.19 2.45 1.84
CA ASN A 2 -19.85 2.50 1.25
C ASN A 2 -19.28 1.08 1.14
N LYS A 3 -19.35 0.48 -0.06
CA LYS A 3 -18.70 -0.81 -0.36
C LYS A 3 -17.19 -0.60 -0.24
N ARG A 4 -16.64 -0.83 0.95
CA ARG A 4 -15.20 -0.93 1.15
C ARG A 4 -14.74 -2.15 0.37
N ASN A 5 -14.01 -1.92 -0.72
CA ASN A 5 -13.45 -3.01 -1.50
C ASN A 5 -12.57 -3.89 -0.60
N ALA A 6 -12.58 -5.19 -0.84
CA ALA A 6 -11.74 -6.12 -0.07
C ALA A 6 -10.26 -5.76 -0.22
N VAL A 7 -9.45 -6.16 0.77
CA VAL A 7 -7.99 -6.05 0.68
C VAL A 7 -7.51 -7.06 -0.36
N THR A 8 -6.74 -6.60 -1.34
CA THR A 8 -6.16 -7.46 -2.38
C THR A 8 -5.00 -8.28 -1.84
N PRO A 9 -4.56 -9.36 -2.53
CA PRO A 9 -3.35 -10.08 -2.16
C PRO A 9 -2.12 -9.18 -2.03
N PHE A 10 -1.96 -8.20 -2.94
CA PHE A 10 -0.90 -7.20 -2.85
C PHE A 10 -1.07 -6.29 -1.62
N GLY A 11 -2.30 -5.87 -1.33
CA GLY A 11 -2.62 -5.09 -0.13
C GLY A 11 -2.31 -5.81 1.18
N TRP A 12 -2.49 -7.13 1.22
CA TRP A 12 -2.06 -7.95 2.36
C TRP A 12 -0.54 -7.98 2.51
N LYS A 13 0.20 -8.18 1.40
CA LYS A 13 1.66 -8.09 1.42
C LYS A 13 2.16 -6.73 1.93
N ILE A 14 1.54 -5.62 1.48
CA ILE A 14 1.84 -4.27 2.00
C ILE A 14 1.66 -4.23 3.52
N LYS A 15 0.48 -4.62 4.02
CA LYS A 15 0.19 -4.58 5.46
C LYS A 15 1.17 -5.44 6.26
N GLN A 16 1.49 -6.64 5.78
CA GLN A 16 2.48 -7.52 6.39
C GLN A 16 3.85 -6.82 6.49
N LYS A 17 4.36 -6.24 5.40
CA LYS A 17 5.65 -5.55 5.40
C LYS A 17 5.69 -4.31 6.31
N LEU A 18 4.58 -3.58 6.42
CA LEU A 18 4.48 -2.47 7.36
C LEU A 18 4.59 -2.94 8.81
N VAL A 19 3.92 -4.05 9.16
CA VAL A 19 4.01 -4.67 10.48
C VAL A 19 5.42 -5.20 10.75
N GLU A 20 6.04 -5.90 9.80
CA GLU A 20 7.43 -6.38 9.91
C GLU A 20 8.42 -5.22 10.17
N LYS A 21 8.16 -4.05 9.59
CA LYS A 21 8.97 -2.84 9.77
C LYS A 21 8.54 -1.98 10.97
N GLN A 22 7.51 -2.39 11.71
CA GLN A 22 6.94 -1.64 12.85
C GLN A 22 6.59 -0.19 12.51
N ILE A 23 6.12 0.06 11.29
CA ILE A 23 5.73 1.38 10.80
C ILE A 23 4.24 1.37 10.44
N ASP A 24 3.50 2.39 10.86
CA ASP A 24 2.10 2.52 10.47
C ASP A 24 1.94 3.08 9.04
N GLN A 25 0.72 2.99 8.49
CA GLN A 25 0.46 3.47 7.12
C GLN A 25 0.64 4.98 6.96
N LYS A 26 0.35 5.76 8.01
CA LYS A 26 0.45 7.22 7.98
C LYS A 26 1.93 7.61 7.95
N THR A 27 2.73 7.10 8.88
CA THR A 27 4.18 7.33 8.93
C THR A 27 4.83 6.88 7.63
N PHE A 28 4.49 5.69 7.12
CA PHE A 28 5.01 5.23 5.83
C PHE A 28 4.68 6.19 4.67
N CYS A 29 3.44 6.67 4.61
CA CYS A 29 3.02 7.63 3.59
C CYS A 29 3.77 8.96 3.71
N GLU A 30 3.95 9.48 4.91
CA GLU A 30 4.66 10.73 5.18
C GLU A 30 6.16 10.60 4.85
N THR A 31 6.81 9.53 5.32
CA THR A 31 8.25 9.27 5.10
C THR A 31 8.62 9.18 3.63
N TYR A 32 7.76 8.58 2.79
CA TYR A 32 8.05 8.37 1.38
C TYR A 32 7.25 9.28 0.44
N HIS A 33 6.59 10.30 1.00
CA HIS A 33 5.75 11.25 0.26
C HIS A 33 4.71 10.57 -0.65
N ILE A 34 4.12 9.47 -0.17
CA ILE A 34 3.06 8.74 -0.85
C ILE A 34 1.71 9.27 -0.36
N PRO A 35 0.81 9.74 -1.23
CA PRO A 35 -0.51 10.15 -0.77
C PRO A 35 -1.25 8.97 -0.15
N PRO A 36 -1.84 9.08 1.06
CA PRO A 36 -2.55 7.98 1.72
C PRO A 36 -3.67 7.36 0.86
N SER A 37 -4.33 8.19 0.04
CA SER A 37 -5.33 7.73 -0.92
C SER A 37 -4.75 6.77 -1.97
N ARG A 38 -3.48 6.95 -2.37
CA ARG A 38 -2.80 6.08 -3.33
C ARG A 38 -2.41 4.76 -2.71
N LEU A 39 -1.92 4.77 -1.47
CA LEU A 39 -1.65 3.52 -0.73
C LEU A 39 -2.95 2.74 -0.52
N SER A 40 -4.03 3.41 -0.11
CA SER A 40 -5.35 2.79 0.04
C SER A 40 -5.86 2.18 -1.28
N ASN A 41 -5.71 2.90 -2.39
CA ASN A 41 -6.07 2.36 -3.72
C ASN A 41 -5.26 1.11 -4.10
N LEU A 42 -3.99 1.02 -3.71
CA LEU A 42 -3.15 -0.16 -3.91
C LEU A 42 -3.61 -1.32 -3.03
N ILE A 43 -3.95 -1.04 -1.76
CA ILE A 43 -4.42 -2.05 -0.80
C ILE A 43 -5.74 -2.67 -1.28
N HIS A 44 -6.66 -1.84 -1.76
CA HIS A 44 -8.03 -2.23 -2.11
C HIS A 44 -8.27 -2.47 -3.62
N GLY A 45 -7.25 -2.30 -4.47
CA GLY A 45 -7.32 -2.58 -5.90
C GLY A 45 -8.25 -1.65 -6.70
N THR A 46 -8.58 -0.48 -6.18
CA THR A 46 -9.63 0.41 -6.74
C THR A 46 -9.18 1.20 -7.97
N ARG A 47 -7.86 1.35 -8.20
CA ARG A 47 -7.31 2.06 -9.36
C ARG A 47 -5.95 1.50 -9.77
N ARG A 48 -5.73 1.30 -11.08
CA ARG A 48 -4.42 0.93 -11.64
C ARG A 48 -3.42 2.08 -11.41
N ALA A 49 -2.61 1.99 -10.37
CA ALA A 49 -1.56 2.95 -10.05
C ALA A 49 -0.17 2.34 -10.29
N LYS A 50 0.15 1.97 -11.54
CA LYS A 50 1.40 1.27 -11.91
C LYS A 50 2.65 1.92 -11.30
N LYS A 51 2.82 3.25 -11.44
CA LYS A 51 3.96 3.98 -10.86
C LYS A 51 4.12 3.79 -9.35
N HIS A 52 3.02 3.93 -8.59
CA HIS A 52 3.06 3.84 -7.13
C HIS A 52 3.16 2.39 -6.67
N ARG A 53 2.63 1.45 -7.45
CA ARG A 53 2.78 0.02 -7.18
C ARG A 53 4.25 -0.38 -7.19
N THR A 54 4.98 -0.02 -8.24
CA THR A 54 6.43 -0.28 -8.33
C THR A 54 7.19 0.40 -7.20
N GLN A 55 6.91 1.68 -6.93
CA GLN A 55 7.54 2.42 -5.84
C GLN A 55 7.31 1.75 -4.47
N VAL A 56 6.05 1.41 -4.14
CA VAL A 56 5.71 0.75 -2.87
C VAL A 56 6.34 -0.64 -2.78
N SER A 57 6.38 -1.39 -3.89
CA SER A 57 7.03 -2.71 -3.94
C SER A 57 8.52 -2.59 -3.59
N GLN A 58 9.22 -1.63 -4.18
CA GLN A 58 10.64 -1.39 -3.93
C GLN A 58 10.90 -0.95 -2.48
N LEU A 59 10.10 0.00 -1.96
CA LEU A 59 10.26 0.52 -0.60
C LEU A 59 9.98 -0.54 0.48
N LEU A 60 9.03 -1.44 0.23
CA LEU A 60 8.66 -2.51 1.16
C LEU A 60 9.41 -3.83 0.91
N GLY A 61 10.21 -3.92 -0.15
CA GLY A 61 10.90 -5.16 -0.54
C GLY A 61 9.92 -6.28 -0.89
N ILE A 62 8.83 -5.95 -1.59
CA ILE A 62 7.86 -6.93 -2.07
C ILE A 62 8.31 -7.35 -3.47
N GLU A 63 8.66 -8.62 -3.61
CA GLU A 63 8.89 -9.24 -4.92
C GLU A 63 7.53 -9.55 -5.57
N GLU A 64 7.39 -9.11 -6.82
CA GLU A 64 6.18 -9.25 -7.65
C GLU A 64 6.32 -10.39 -8.66
#